data_AF-L8LYY5-F1
#
_entry.id   AF-L8LYY5-F1
#
_cell.length_a   1.000
_cell.length_b   1.000
_cell.length_c   1.000
_cell.angle_alpha   90.00
_cell.angle_beta   90.00
_cell.angle_gamma   90.00
#
_symmetry.space_group_name_H-M   'P 1'
#
loop_
_entity.id
_entity.type
_entity.pdbx_description
1 polymer ?
#
loop_
_entity_poly.entity_id
_entity_poly.type
_entity_poly.pdbx_seq_one_letter_code
_entity_poly.pdbx_strand_id
1 'polypeptide(L)' 'MIGDFAASWIPVVMVPFIGMVCFAVSMALFFFYVESEA' A
#
# COMPACT_ATOMS: atom_id res chain seq x y z
N MET A 1 8.12 16.58 2.39
CA MET A 1 9.15 16.99 3.36
C MET A 1 10.13 15.84 3.48
N ILE A 2 11.41 16.04 3.14
CA ILE A 2 12.48 15.05 3.32
C ILE A 2 13.29 15.48 4.54
N GLY A 3 13.51 14.57 5.49
CA GLY A 3 14.26 14.86 6.72
C GLY A 3 15.76 14.55 6.62
N ASP A 4 16.50 14.96 7.65
CA ASP A 4 17.96 14.78 7.75
C ASP A 4 18.35 13.49 8.49
N PHE A 5 17.77 12.38 8.04
CA PHE A 5 18.06 11.04 8.56
C PHE A 5 18.42 10.09 7.41
N ALA A 6 19.15 9.02 7.72
CA ALA A 6 19.54 8.04 6.72
C ALA A 6 18.31 7.46 6.01
N ALA A 7 18.39 7.39 4.67
CA ALA A 7 17.31 6.92 3.81
C ALA A 7 15.97 7.68 4.02
N SER A 8 16.02 8.99 4.20
CA SER A 8 14.84 9.86 4.32
C SER A 8 13.90 9.91 3.12
N TRP A 9 14.27 9.24 2.03
CA TRP A 9 13.39 8.96 0.89
C TRP A 9 12.38 7.83 1.18
N ILE A 10 12.62 6.96 2.17
CA ILE A 10 11.77 5.80 2.46
C ILE A 10 10.32 6.21 2.73
N PRO A 11 10.00 7.21 3.57
CA PRO A 11 8.61 7.63 3.77
C PRO A 11 7.92 8.08 2.48
N VAL A 12 8.66 8.69 1.54
CA VAL A 12 8.11 9.14 0.25
C VAL A 12 7.62 7.95 -0.58
N VAL A 13 8.26 6.78 -0.46
CA VAL A 13 7.87 5.58 -1.22
C VAL A 13 6.93 4.69 -0.42
N MET A 14 7.23 4.45 0.86
CA MET A 14 6.49 3.50 1.70
C MET A 14 5.11 4.02 2.12
N VAL A 15 4.95 5.32 2.34
CA VAL A 15 3.62 5.88 2.68
C VAL A 15 2.62 5.68 1.52
N PRO A 16 2.90 6.08 0.27
CA PRO A 16 1.97 5.81 -0.84
C PRO A 16 1.89 4.32 -1.17
N PHE A 17 2.98 3.55 -1.04
CA PHE A 17 2.93 2.11 -1.26
C PHE A 17 1.96 1.42 -0.30
N ILE A 18 2.07 1.67 1.00
CA ILE A 18 1.18 1.04 1.99
C ILE A 18 -0.23 1.64 1.92
N GLY A 19 -0.34 2.97 1.93
CA GLY A 19 -1.62 3.68 2.04
C GLY A 19 -2.49 3.64 0.79
N MET A 20 -1.91 3.40 -0.39
CA MET A 20 -2.66 3.32 -1.65
C MET A 20 -2.48 1.97 -2.33
N VAL A 21 -1.25 1.55 -2.62
CA VAL A 21 -1.02 0.34 -3.44
C VAL A 21 -1.42 -0.91 -2.69
N CYS A 22 -0.86 -1.15 -1.50
CA CYS A 22 -1.19 -2.32 -0.69
C CYS A 22 -2.67 -2.31 -0.30
N PHE A 23 -3.22 -1.14 0.06
CA PHE A 23 -4.63 -1.02 0.38
C PHE A 23 -5.53 -1.43 -0.80
N ALA A 24 -5.31 -0.85 -1.98
CA ALA A 24 -6.08 -1.16 -3.18
C ALA A 24 -5.96 -2.63 -3.60
N VAL A 25 -4.74 -3.17 -3.59
CA VAL A 25 -4.50 -4.58 -3.93
C VAL A 25 -5.17 -5.51 -2.91
N SER A 26 -5.05 -5.23 -1.63
CA SER A 26 -5.70 -6.04 -0.58
C SER A 26 -7.21 -6.03 -0.72
N MET A 27 -7.82 -4.85 -0.94
CA MET A 27 -9.26 -4.74 -1.15
C MET A 27 -9.71 -5.49 -2.41
N ALA A 28 -8.97 -5.41 -3.51
CA ALA A 28 -9.29 -6.15 -4.73
C ALA A 28 -9.22 -7.67 -4.50
N LEU A 29 -8.19 -8.15 -3.80
CA LEU A 29 -8.06 -9.57 -3.45
C LEU A 29 -9.19 -10.04 -2.54
N PHE A 30 -9.53 -9.26 -1.51
CA PHE A 30 -10.65 -9.60 -0.62
C PHE A 30 -11.99 -9.57 -1.36
N PHE A 31 -12.19 -8.61 -2.26
CA PHE A 31 -13.38 -8.56 -3.10
C PHE A 31 -13.51 -9.83 -3.94
N PHE A 32 -12.44 -10.22 -4.64
CA PHE A 32 -12.46 -11.48 -5.41
C PHE A 32 -12.72 -12.70 -4.53
N TYR A 33 -12.17 -12.72 -3.30
CA TYR A 33 -12.41 -13.83 -2.39
C TYR A 33 -13.88 -13.92 -1.94
N VAL A 34 -14.50 -12.81 -1.56
CA VAL A 34 -15.88 -12.81 -1.04
C VAL A 34 -16.95 -12.93 -2.14
N GLU A 35 -16.65 -12.46 -3.35
CA GLU A 35 -17.54 -12.55 -4.52
C GLU A 35 -17.22 -13.78 -5.40
N SER A 36 -16.23 -14.60 -5.04
CA SER A 36 -16.00 -15.84 -5.75
C SER A 36 -17.19 -16.77 -5.50
N GLU A 37 -17.89 -17.13 -6.57
CA GLU A 37 -18.84 -18.25 -6.55
C GLU A 37 -18.11 -19.55 -6.17
N ALA A 38 -18.87 -20.51 -5.63
CA ALA A 38 -18.38 -21.83 -5.23
C ALA A 38 -18.08 -22.75 -6.44
#